data_AF-A0A7Z1B5Y0-F1
#
_entry.id   AF-A0A7Z1B5Y0-F1
#
_cell.length_a   1.000
_cell.length_b   1.000
_cell.length_c   1.000
_cell.angle_alpha   90.00
_cell.angle_beta   90.00
_cell.angle_gamma   90.00
#
_symmetry.space_group_name_H-M   'P 1'
#
loop_
_entity.id
_entity.type
_entity.pdbx_description
1 polymer ?
#
loop_
_entity_poly.entity_id
_entity_poly.type
_entity_poly.pdbx_seq_one_letter_code
_entity_poly.pdbx_strand_id
1 'polypeptide(L)'
;MDAVTFREGRKALTFGRQKINLHEAGKEFEPKAQHPVPGSLDLCFITNTGIDDVIRHLEGLSIQIEEGPAERTGAEGPIVSVYIRDPDGNLVEISNELRENV
;
A
#
# COMPACT_ATOMS: atom_id res chain seq x y z
N MET A 1 6.11 -0.49 7.81
CA MET A 1 6.49 0.70 7.03
C MET A 1 6.99 1.75 8.00
N ASP A 2 8.03 2.49 7.64
CA ASP A 2 8.60 3.54 8.49
C ASP A 2 8.61 4.89 7.77
N ALA A 3 8.19 5.93 8.47
CA ALA A 3 8.30 7.29 7.98
C ALA A 3 9.72 7.80 8.15
N VAL A 4 10.34 8.27 7.06
CA VAL A 4 11.69 8.80 7.05
C VAL A 4 11.72 10.22 6.50
N THR A 5 12.63 11.04 7.02
CA THR A 5 12.96 12.35 6.46
C THR A 5 14.38 12.27 5.91
N PHE A 6 14.59 12.74 4.68
CA PHE A 6 15.86 12.65 3.98
C PHE A 6 16.14 13.90 3.15
N ARG A 7 17.43 14.20 2.94
CA ARG A 7 17.88 15.43 2.28
C ARG A 7 17.16 16.65 2.86
N GLU A 8 16.91 17.67 2.06
CA GLU A 8 16.29 18.97 2.37
C GLU A 8 14.83 18.85 2.87
N GLY A 9 14.58 18.09 3.93
CA GLY A 9 13.27 17.93 4.55
C GLY A 9 12.28 17.05 3.80
N ARG A 10 12.69 16.35 2.73
CA ARG A 10 11.80 15.45 1.97
C ARG A 10 11.36 14.27 2.82
N LYS A 11 10.10 13.84 2.66
CA LYS A 11 9.51 12.70 3.40
C LYS A 11 9.27 11.50 2.49
N ALA A 12 9.40 10.31 3.06
CA ALA A 12 9.07 9.06 2.40
C ALA A 12 8.57 8.02 3.40
N LEU A 13 7.86 7.01 2.89
CA LEU A 13 7.54 5.77 3.58
C LEU A 13 8.45 4.66 3.03
N THR A 14 9.23 4.02 3.89
CA THR A 14 10.11 2.89 3.53
C THR A 14 9.49 1.55 3.91
N PHE A 15 9.67 0.54 3.06
CA PHE A 15 9.26 -0.84 3.28
C PHE A 15 10.15 -1.79 2.50
N GLY A 16 10.64 -2.85 3.15
CA GLY A 16 11.59 -3.76 2.54
C GLY A 16 12.80 -3.02 1.95
N ARG A 17 12.96 -3.10 0.63
CA ARG A 17 14.03 -2.42 -0.13
C ARG A 17 13.51 -1.30 -1.03
N GLN A 18 12.28 -0.87 -0.81
CA GLN A 18 11.56 0.12 -1.62
C GLN A 18 11.09 1.28 -0.74
N LYS A 19 10.63 2.35 -1.40
CA LYS A 19 9.99 3.48 -0.73
C LYS A 19 9.00 4.20 -1.63
N ILE A 20 8.08 4.91 -1.01
CA ILE A 20 7.22 5.90 -1.65
C ILE A 20 7.64 7.29 -1.14
N ASN A 21 8.02 8.19 -2.04
CA ASN A 21 8.28 9.59 -1.67
C ASN A 21 6.94 10.32 -1.54
N LEU A 22 6.81 11.16 -0.52
CA LEU A 22 5.60 11.93 -0.26
C LEU A 22 5.82 13.39 -0.65
N HIS A 23 4.97 13.89 -1.53
CA HIS A 23 4.88 15.30 -1.89
C HIS A 23 3.51 15.80 -1.43
N GLU A 24 3.47 16.87 -0.63
CA GLU A 24 2.21 17.49 -0.22
C GLU A 24 1.61 18.24 -1.43
N ALA A 25 0.30 18.10 -1.66
CA ALA A 25 -0.39 18.76 -2.76
C ALA A 25 -0.18 20.29 -2.71
N GLY A 26 0.20 20.87 -3.85
CA GLY A 26 0.57 22.28 -3.97
C GLY A 26 1.97 22.64 -3.47
N LYS A 27 2.73 21.69 -2.90
CA LYS A 27 4.13 21.86 -2.45
C LYS A 27 5.04 20.76 -3.00
N GLU A 28 4.74 20.29 -4.21
CA GLU A 28 5.52 19.21 -4.79
C GLU A 28 6.90 19.70 -5.22
N PHE A 29 7.89 18.79 -5.16
CA PHE A 29 9.21 19.05 -5.73
C PHE A 29 9.24 18.69 -7.21
N GLU A 30 10.01 19.45 -8.01
CA GLU A 30 10.30 19.11 -9.39
C GLU A 30 11.49 18.12 -9.49
N PRO A 31 11.50 17.23 -10.51
CA PRO A 31 10.39 16.94 -11.43
C PRO A 31 9.27 16.13 -10.74
N LYS A 32 8.02 16.34 -11.17
CA LYS A 32 6.84 15.59 -10.72
C LYS A 32 6.02 15.02 -11.87
N ALA A 33 5.00 14.21 -11.55
CA ALA A 33 4.03 13.74 -12.53
C ALA A 33 3.35 14.94 -13.21
N GLN A 34 2.94 14.78 -14.47
CA GLN A 34 2.28 15.86 -15.23
C GLN A 34 0.99 16.35 -14.55
N HIS A 35 0.26 15.42 -13.91
CA HIS A 35 -0.94 15.71 -13.13
C HIS A 35 -0.81 15.00 -11.77
N PRO A 36 -0.20 15.63 -10.75
CA PRO A 36 -0.12 15.05 -9.42
C PRO A 36 -1.49 15.17 -8.75
N VAL A 37 -2.12 14.03 -8.45
CA VAL A 37 -3.49 13.99 -7.91
C VAL A 37 -3.50 13.11 -6.66
N PRO A 38 -3.82 13.65 -5.47
CA PRO A 38 -4.07 12.83 -4.28
C PRO A 38 -5.21 11.84 -4.53
N GLY A 39 -5.08 10.63 -4.00
CA GLY A 39 -6.10 9.58 -4.15
C GLY A 39 -6.08 8.84 -5.49
N SER A 40 -5.15 9.15 -6.40
CA SER A 40 -5.09 8.54 -7.73
C SER A 40 -4.29 7.23 -7.80
N LEU A 41 -3.72 6.77 -6.68
CA LEU A 41 -2.92 5.54 -6.67
C LEU A 41 -3.80 4.32 -6.42
N ASP A 42 -3.44 3.23 -7.10
CA ASP A 42 -3.93 1.88 -6.89
C ASP A 42 -2.71 0.98 -6.75
N LEU A 43 -2.46 0.46 -5.54
CA LEU A 43 -1.21 -0.19 -5.16
C LEU A 43 -1.47 -1.53 -4.47
N CYS A 44 -0.82 -2.58 -4.95
CA CYS A 44 -0.79 -3.89 -4.32
C CYS A 44 0.54 -4.14 -3.60
N PHE A 45 0.47 -4.51 -2.32
CA PHE A 45 1.60 -4.86 -1.48
C PHE A 45 1.54 -6.33 -1.05
N ILE A 46 2.62 -7.06 -1.32
CA ILE A 46 2.80 -8.40 -0.78
C ILE A 46 3.35 -8.32 0.64
N THR A 47 2.73 -9.05 1.56
CA THR A 47 3.20 -9.21 2.93
C THR A 47 3.42 -10.69 3.27
N ASN A 48 4.31 -10.97 4.22
CA ASN A 48 4.51 -12.31 4.78
C ASN A 48 3.60 -12.56 6.02
N THR A 49 2.92 -11.53 6.51
CA THR A 49 1.91 -11.65 7.57
C THR A 49 0.67 -12.30 6.99
N GLY A 50 0.16 -13.37 7.60
CA GLY A 50 -1.03 -14.08 7.09
C GLY A 50 -2.25 -13.17 6.97
N ILE A 51 -3.10 -13.40 5.97
CA ILE A 51 -4.18 -12.47 5.61
C ILE A 51 -5.18 -12.27 6.76
N ASP A 52 -5.44 -13.32 7.55
CA ASP A 52 -6.29 -13.23 8.75
C ASP A 52 -5.67 -12.33 9.83
N ASP A 53 -4.33 -12.33 9.97
CA ASP A 53 -3.63 -11.45 10.90
C ASP A 53 -3.66 -9.99 10.43
N VAL A 54 -3.57 -9.79 9.11
CA VAL A 54 -3.74 -8.46 8.49
C VAL A 54 -5.14 -7.93 8.76
N ILE A 55 -6.18 -8.73 8.53
CA ILE A 55 -7.58 -8.35 8.78
C ILE A 55 -7.76 -7.95 10.25
N ARG A 56 -7.35 -8.81 11.19
CA ARG A 56 -7.45 -8.52 12.62
C ARG A 56 -6.69 -7.25 13.03
N HIS A 57 -5.53 -7.00 12.42
CA HIS A 57 -4.77 -5.79 12.67
C HIS A 57 -5.50 -4.53 12.18
N LEU A 58 -6.05 -4.56 10.96
CA LEU A 58 -6.82 -3.46 10.39
C LEU A 58 -8.08 -3.16 11.22
N GLU A 59 -8.84 -4.20 11.59
CA GLU A 59 -10.02 -4.07 12.46
C GLU A 59 -9.65 -3.50 13.83
N GLY A 60 -8.53 -3.95 14.43
CA GLY A 60 -8.02 -3.42 15.68
C GLY A 60 -7.63 -1.94 15.61
N LEU A 61 -7.30 -1.44 14.42
CA LEU A 61 -7.05 -0.02 14.14
C LEU A 61 -8.31 0.74 13.68
N SER A 62 -9.47 0.07 13.64
CA SER A 62 -10.73 0.62 13.10
C SER A 62 -10.61 1.11 11.65
N ILE A 63 -9.75 0.46 10.86
CA ILE A 63 -9.63 0.69 9.42
C ILE A 63 -10.69 -0.16 8.71
N GLN A 64 -11.54 0.49 7.92
CA GLN A 64 -12.56 -0.21 7.14
C GLN A 64 -11.91 -0.98 5.99
N ILE A 65 -12.20 -2.28 5.92
CA ILE A 65 -11.93 -3.12 4.76
C ILE A 65 -13.05 -2.87 3.74
N GLU A 66 -12.68 -2.42 2.54
CA GLU A 66 -13.59 -2.15 1.43
C GLU A 66 -14.02 -3.44 0.74
N GLU A 67 -13.08 -4.39 0.57
CA GLU A 67 -13.34 -5.72 0.01
C GLU A 67 -12.31 -6.74 0.53
N GLY A 68 -12.72 -8.01 0.62
CA GLY A 68 -11.84 -9.15 0.91
C GLY A 68 -12.14 -9.86 2.23
N PRO A 69 -11.43 -10.97 2.54
CA PRO A 69 -10.39 -11.57 1.72
C PRO A 69 -10.95 -12.20 0.43
N ALA A 70 -10.29 -11.98 -0.71
CA ALA A 70 -10.70 -12.55 -1.99
C ALA A 70 -9.49 -12.91 -2.84
N GLU A 71 -9.63 -13.97 -3.65
CA GLU A 71 -8.59 -14.37 -4.60
C GLU A 71 -8.44 -13.35 -5.73
N ARG A 72 -7.19 -13.10 -6.13
CA ARG A 72 -6.78 -12.16 -7.17
C ARG A 72 -5.59 -12.72 -7.95
N THR A 73 -5.29 -12.07 -9.07
CA THR A 73 -4.12 -12.37 -9.89
C THR A 73 -2.99 -11.43 -9.52
N GLY A 74 -1.97 -11.96 -8.83
CA GLY A 74 -0.73 -11.23 -8.59
C GLY A 74 0.24 -11.32 -9.77
N ALA A 75 1.38 -10.64 -9.64
CA ALA A 75 2.40 -10.62 -10.69
C ALA A 75 3.05 -12.00 -10.94
N GLU A 76 3.19 -12.83 -9.90
CA GLU A 76 3.88 -14.13 -9.95
C GLU A 76 2.93 -15.33 -9.79
N GLY A 77 1.63 -15.10 -9.58
CA GLY A 77 0.67 -16.17 -9.33
C GLY A 77 -0.60 -15.70 -8.61
N PRO A 78 -1.49 -16.63 -8.23
CA PRO A 78 -2.66 -16.29 -7.44
C PRO A 78 -2.26 -15.73 -6.07
N ILE A 79 -3.01 -14.73 -5.62
CA ILE A 79 -2.86 -14.08 -4.31
C ILE A 79 -4.22 -14.01 -3.62
N VAL A 80 -4.23 -13.90 -2.29
CA VAL A 80 -5.42 -13.53 -1.51
C VAL A 80 -5.24 -12.13 -0.97
N SER A 81 -6.25 -11.28 -1.17
CA SER A 81 -6.13 -9.84 -0.97
C SER A 81 -7.27 -9.26 -0.13
N VAL A 82 -6.94 -8.20 0.62
CA VAL A 82 -7.90 -7.27 1.21
C VAL A 82 -7.62 -5.85 0.73
N TYR A 83 -8.67 -5.04 0.62
CA TYR A 83 -8.62 -3.69 0.07
C TYR A 83 -9.02 -2.67 1.14
N ILE A 84 -8.26 -1.58 1.24
CA ILE A 84 -8.55 -0.44 2.10
C ILE A 84 -8.33 0.88 1.35
N ARG A 85 -8.80 1.98 1.96
CA ARG A 85 -8.45 3.35 1.55
C ARG A 85 -7.43 3.96 2.49
N ASP A 86 -6.44 4.64 1.93
CA ASP A 86 -5.59 5.53 2.71
C ASP A 86 -6.27 6.91 2.92
N PRO A 87 -5.66 7.85 3.68
CA PRO A 87 -6.27 9.15 3.97
C PRO A 87 -6.60 10.02 2.75
N ASP A 88 -5.89 9.86 1.63
CA ASP A 88 -6.15 10.60 0.39
C ASP A 88 -7.13 9.85 -0.54
N GLY A 89 -7.55 8.63 -0.17
CA GLY A 89 -8.47 7.81 -0.93
C GLY A 89 -7.80 6.86 -1.94
N ASN A 90 -6.48 6.72 -1.89
CA ASN A 90 -5.77 5.74 -2.72
C ASN A 90 -6.29 4.33 -2.39
N LEU A 91 -6.41 3.48 -3.42
CA LEU A 91 -6.74 2.07 -3.21
C LEU A 91 -5.46 1.33 -2.80
N VAL A 92 -5.49 0.71 -1.64
CA VAL A 92 -4.38 -0.09 -1.12
C VAL A 92 -4.84 -1.52 -0.97
N GLU A 93 -4.25 -2.39 -1.77
CA GLU A 93 -4.40 -3.84 -1.71
C GLU A 93 -3.26 -4.45 -0.90
N ILE A 94 -3.60 -5.28 0.09
CA ILE A 94 -2.64 -6.01 0.92
C ILE A 94 -2.87 -7.50 0.70
N SER A 95 -1.81 -8.22 0.30
CA SER A 95 -1.97 -9.58 -0.20
C SER A 95 -0.93 -10.57 0.30
N ASN A 96 -1.30 -11.84 0.35
CA ASN A 96 -0.35 -12.96 0.42
C ASN A 96 -0.35 -13.75 -0.88
N GLU A 97 0.83 -14.26 -1.26
CA GLU A 97 0.96 -15.27 -2.31
C GLU A 97 0.27 -16.57 -1.90
N LEU A 98 -0.58 -17.11 -2.78
CA LEU A 98 -1.10 -18.46 -2.64
C LEU A 98 -0.10 -19.40 -3.30
N ARG A 99 0.80 -19.96 -2.49
CA ARG A 99 1.72 -20.98 -2.98
C ARG A 99 0.98 -22.31 -3.09
N GLU A 100 0.93 -22.87 -4.29
CA GLU A 100 0.66 -24.30 -4.43
C GLU A 100 1.88 -25.06 -3.90
N ASN A 101 1.65 -25.96 -2.94
CA ASN A 101 2.70 -26.89 -2.50
C ASN A 101 3.01 -27.83 -3.67
N VAL A 102 4.10 -27.57 -4.39
CA VAL A 102 4.72 -28.54 -5.30
C VAL A 102 5.64 -29.46 -4.51
#